data_AF-A0A1R1C1S7-F1
#
_entry.id   AF-A0A1R1C1S7-F1
#
_cell.length_a   1.000
_cell.length_b   1.000
_cell.length_c   1.000
_cell.angle_alpha   90.00
_cell.angle_beta   90.00
_cell.angle_gamma   90.00
#
_symmetry.space_group_name_H-M   'P 1'
#
loop_
_entity.id
_entity.type
_entity.pdbx_description
1 polymer ?
#
loop_
_entity_poly.entity_id
_entity_poly.type
_entity_poly.pdbx_seq_one_letter_code
_entity_poly.pdbx_strand_id
1 'polypeptide(L)'
;MSQKNTYKAIDKFAILEELKSGRAGRAGVASKYKISVNTLVKWRRRYELYGMEGLEIRSCNKSYTAELKLQAVQDYLSGHYSQYEIIDKYKISSRTQLKSWVDKYNGHSSLKSYGGGTQAMTKGRTTTWQERIDIVLYCLAHNQEYQKTADHYKVSYQQAYQWVKKYEDGGEDALQDGRGRNKAPEELNEADRQKIAMKKLAYENERLRAENALLKKLQELERRRR
;
A
#
# COMPACT_ATOMS: atom_id res chain seq x y z
N MET A 1 -26.86 2.56 -14.86
CA MET A 1 -25.86 1.80 -15.62
C MET A 1 -25.04 2.75 -16.49
N SER A 2 -23.73 2.83 -16.27
CA SER A 2 -22.86 3.79 -16.97
C SER A 2 -22.46 3.22 -18.34
N GLN A 3 -22.98 3.81 -19.42
CA GLN A 3 -22.54 3.50 -20.78
C GLN A 3 -21.08 3.94 -20.95
N LYS A 4 -20.14 3.04 -20.66
CA LYS A 4 -18.71 3.30 -20.86
C LYS A 4 -18.36 3.14 -22.34
N ASN A 5 -17.87 4.23 -22.95
CA ASN A 5 -17.08 4.27 -24.18
C ASN A 5 -17.73 3.81 -25.50
N THR A 6 -18.97 4.23 -25.78
CA THR A 6 -19.60 3.92 -27.09
C THR A 6 -19.09 4.79 -28.25
N TYR A 7 -18.64 6.03 -27.98
CA TYR A 7 -18.30 7.02 -29.01
C TYR A 7 -16.78 7.19 -29.19
N LYS A 8 -16.29 7.14 -30.43
CA LYS A 8 -14.91 7.48 -30.80
C LYS A 8 -14.72 9.00 -30.85
N ALA A 9 -13.47 9.48 -30.92
CA ALA A 9 -13.17 10.92 -30.94
C ALA A 9 -13.89 11.66 -32.08
N ILE A 10 -13.96 11.05 -33.26
CA ILE A 10 -14.63 11.60 -34.45
C ILE A 10 -16.14 11.74 -34.20
N ASP A 11 -16.79 10.72 -33.63
CA ASP A 11 -18.21 10.77 -33.32
C ASP A 11 -18.52 11.87 -32.30
N LYS A 12 -17.67 12.00 -31.28
CA LYS A 12 -17.80 13.07 -30.26
C LYS A 12 -17.66 14.46 -30.89
N PHE A 13 -16.75 14.63 -31.84
CA PHE A 13 -16.56 15.89 -32.55
C PHE A 13 -17.78 16.24 -33.40
N ALA A 14 -18.32 15.29 -34.16
CA ALA A 14 -19.54 15.51 -34.94
C ALA A 14 -20.74 15.94 -34.08
N ILE A 15 -20.89 15.34 -32.89
CA ILE A 15 -21.93 15.72 -31.90
C ILE A 15 -21.72 17.15 -31.38
N LEU A 16 -20.46 17.58 -31.17
CA LEU A 16 -20.14 18.94 -30.75
C LEU A 16 -20.39 19.97 -31.86
N GLU A 17 -20.10 19.64 -33.12
CA GLU A 17 -20.40 20.50 -34.26
C GLU A 17 -21.92 20.63 -34.50
N GLU A 18 -22.69 19.55 -34.32
CA GLU A 18 -24.16 19.63 -34.34
C GLU A 18 -24.67 20.59 -33.27
N LEU A 19 -24.13 20.50 -32.06
CA LEU A 19 -24.46 21.40 -30.95
C LEU A 19 -24.04 22.86 -31.23
N LYS A 20 -22.94 23.07 -31.95
CA LYS A 20 -22.46 24.41 -32.36
C LYS A 20 -23.31 25.01 -33.47
N SER A 21 -23.85 24.19 -34.37
CA SER A 21 -24.73 24.61 -35.46
C SER A 21 -26.09 25.17 -35.01
N GLY A 22 -26.41 25.11 -33.70
CA GLY A 22 -27.59 25.76 -33.11
C GLY A 22 -28.94 25.07 -33.41
N ARG A 23 -28.93 23.99 -34.21
CA ARG A 23 -30.14 23.27 -34.64
C ARG A 23 -30.90 22.58 -33.50
N ALA A 24 -30.23 22.26 -32.40
CA ALA A 24 -30.86 21.71 -31.20
C ALA A 24 -30.14 22.21 -29.93
N GLY A 25 -30.91 22.53 -28.90
CA GLY A 25 -30.36 22.90 -27.58
C GLY A 25 -29.60 21.75 -26.93
N ARG A 26 -28.77 22.05 -25.92
CA ARG A 26 -27.95 21.06 -25.19
C ARG A 26 -28.74 19.83 -24.72
N ALA A 27 -29.97 20.05 -24.25
CA ALA A 27 -30.88 18.98 -23.81
C ALA A 27 -31.41 18.13 -24.98
N GLY A 28 -31.67 18.74 -26.14
CA GLY A 28 -32.12 18.04 -27.35
C GLY A 28 -31.03 17.12 -27.91
N VAL A 29 -29.80 17.62 -28.02
CA VAL A 29 -28.65 16.82 -28.46
C VAL A 29 -28.35 15.68 -27.46
N ALA A 30 -28.37 15.98 -26.15
CA ALA A 30 -28.22 14.98 -25.11
C ALA A 30 -29.25 13.83 -25.23
N SER A 31 -30.51 14.17 -25.46
CA SER A 31 -31.59 13.20 -25.61
C SER A 31 -31.46 12.38 -26.90
N LYS A 32 -31.12 13.04 -28.03
CA LYS A 32 -30.90 12.38 -29.33
C LYS A 32 -29.83 11.29 -29.26
N TYR A 33 -28.71 11.59 -28.60
CA TYR A 33 -27.59 10.65 -28.48
C TYR A 33 -27.63 9.81 -27.21
N LYS A 34 -28.66 9.94 -26.36
CA LYS A 34 -28.77 9.26 -25.05
C LYS A 34 -27.54 9.50 -24.15
N ILE A 35 -27.00 10.72 -24.20
CA ILE A 35 -25.83 11.15 -23.44
C ILE A 35 -26.28 12.16 -22.37
N SER A 36 -25.65 12.17 -21.19
CA SER A 36 -25.93 13.20 -20.18
C SER A 36 -25.47 14.59 -20.67
N VAL A 37 -26.23 15.64 -20.37
CA VAL A 37 -25.84 17.03 -20.69
C VAL A 37 -24.46 17.37 -20.11
N ASN A 38 -24.15 16.88 -18.91
CA ASN A 38 -22.83 17.07 -18.28
C ASN A 38 -21.68 16.43 -19.09
N THR A 39 -21.93 15.29 -19.74
CA THR A 39 -20.93 14.66 -20.62
C THR A 39 -20.63 15.54 -21.84
N LEU A 40 -21.66 16.17 -22.45
CA LEU A 40 -21.48 17.11 -23.55
C LEU A 40 -20.67 18.33 -23.13
N VAL A 41 -20.97 18.90 -21.95
CA VAL A 41 -20.18 20.01 -21.39
C VAL A 41 -18.72 19.62 -21.18
N LYS A 42 -18.46 18.42 -20.66
CA LYS A 42 -17.10 17.89 -20.47
C LYS A 42 -16.37 17.66 -21.79
N TRP A 43 -17.04 17.14 -22.82
CA TRP A 43 -16.44 16.96 -24.15
C TRP A 43 -16.09 18.29 -24.78
N ARG A 44 -17.01 19.27 -24.73
CA ARG A 44 -16.76 20.63 -25.21
C ARG A 44 -15.53 21.26 -24.55
N ARG A 45 -15.49 21.28 -23.21
CA ARG A 45 -14.35 21.85 -22.46
C ARG A 45 -13.03 21.15 -22.80
N ARG A 46 -13.03 19.82 -22.95
CA ARG A 46 -11.82 19.07 -23.34
C ARG A 46 -11.38 19.37 -24.77
N TYR A 47 -12.33 19.56 -25.68
CA TYR A 47 -12.04 19.93 -27.06
C TYR A 47 -11.48 21.36 -27.15
N GLU A 48 -12.04 22.31 -26.39
CA GLU A 48 -11.53 23.68 -26.31
C GLU A 48 -10.10 23.74 -25.74
N LEU A 49 -9.77 22.88 -24.77
CA LEU A 49 -8.45 22.86 -24.12
C LEU A 49 -7.39 22.04 -24.86
N TYR A 50 -7.78 20.93 -25.49
CA TYR A 50 -6.84 19.92 -25.99
C TYR A 50 -7.13 19.50 -27.45
N GLY A 51 -8.07 20.16 -28.13
CA GLY A 51 -8.48 19.80 -29.48
C GLY A 51 -9.03 18.37 -29.57
N MET A 52 -8.77 17.71 -30.70
CA MET A 52 -9.25 16.35 -30.96
C MET A 52 -8.70 15.31 -29.97
N GLU A 53 -7.47 15.49 -29.48
CA GLU A 53 -6.84 14.61 -28.46
C GLU A 53 -7.69 14.57 -27.17
N GLY A 54 -8.33 15.69 -26.82
CA GLY A 54 -9.21 15.79 -25.65
C GLY A 54 -10.46 14.90 -25.71
N LEU A 55 -10.87 14.51 -26.92
CA LEU A 55 -12.04 13.67 -27.20
C LEU A 55 -11.68 12.18 -27.32
N GLU A 56 -10.41 11.83 -27.36
CA GLU A 56 -9.98 10.43 -27.48
C GLU A 56 -10.42 9.58 -26.29
N ILE A 57 -10.63 8.29 -26.60
CA ILE A 57 -10.89 7.29 -25.58
C ILE A 57 -9.56 7.03 -24.88
N ARG A 58 -9.48 7.36 -23.59
CA ARG A 58 -8.31 7.07 -22.77
C ARG A 58 -8.26 5.55 -22.53
N SER A 59 -7.34 4.86 -23.20
CA SER A 59 -7.11 3.41 -23.08
C SER A 59 -6.21 3.04 -21.89
N CYS A 60 -5.38 3.98 -21.43
CA CYS A 60 -4.45 3.76 -20.33
C CYS A 60 -4.58 4.82 -19.22
N ASN A 61 -4.13 4.45 -18.02
CA ASN A 61 -3.97 5.39 -16.92
C ASN A 61 -2.85 6.37 -17.27
N LYS A 62 -3.09 7.68 -17.14
CA LYS A 62 -2.04 8.69 -17.34
C LYS A 62 -0.95 8.50 -16.28
N SER A 63 0.28 8.26 -16.74
CA SER A 63 1.45 8.37 -15.90
C SER A 63 1.90 9.83 -15.84
N TYR A 64 2.32 10.25 -14.65
CA TYR A 64 2.84 11.59 -14.39
C TYR A 64 4.23 11.43 -13.79
N THR A 65 5.20 12.16 -14.31
CA THR A 65 6.57 12.21 -13.79
C THR A 65 6.56 12.82 -12.38
N ALA A 66 7.55 12.46 -11.56
CA ALA A 66 7.65 12.99 -10.20
C ALA A 66 7.83 14.52 -10.21
N GLU A 67 8.61 15.03 -11.16
CA GLU A 67 8.84 16.45 -11.36
C GLU A 67 7.56 17.22 -11.69
N LEU A 68 6.74 16.71 -12.63
CA LEU A 68 5.45 17.33 -12.96
C LEU A 68 4.51 17.37 -11.75
N LYS A 69 4.46 16.27 -10.98
CA LYS A 69 3.66 16.23 -9.75
C LYS A 69 4.12 17.28 -8.74
N LEU A 70 5.43 17.45 -8.58
CA LEU A 70 6.00 18.42 -7.65
C LEU A 70 5.68 19.85 -8.08
N GLN A 71 5.86 20.18 -9.36
CA GLN A 71 5.52 21.50 -9.91
C GLN A 71 4.03 21.82 -9.74
N ALA A 72 3.15 20.85 -10.01
CA ALA A 72 1.70 21.04 -9.83
C ALA A 72 1.31 21.30 -8.36
N VAL A 73 2.03 20.69 -7.41
CA VAL A 73 1.82 20.93 -5.97
C VAL A 73 2.38 22.29 -5.56
N GLN A 74 3.55 22.69 -6.06
CA GLN A 74 4.11 24.01 -5.80
C GLN A 74 3.21 25.13 -6.32
N ASP A 75 2.67 25.00 -7.54
CA ASP A 75 1.71 25.94 -8.11
C ASP A 75 0.38 25.98 -7.32
N TYR A 76 0.00 24.87 -6.69
CA TYR A 76 -1.15 24.83 -5.79
C TYR A 76 -0.86 25.59 -4.49
N LEU A 77 0.34 25.42 -3.93
CA LEU A 77 0.75 26.07 -2.68
C LEU A 77 1.05 27.56 -2.86
N SER A 78 1.47 28.01 -4.05
CA SER A 78 1.68 29.43 -4.34
C SER A 78 0.37 30.23 -4.33
N GLY A 79 -0.77 29.57 -4.53
CA GLY A 79 -2.10 30.19 -4.50
C GLY A 79 -2.41 31.09 -5.71
N HIS A 80 -1.48 31.22 -6.66
CA HIS A 80 -1.64 32.06 -7.85
C HIS A 80 -2.55 31.46 -8.92
N TYR A 81 -2.78 30.15 -8.87
CA TYR A 81 -3.64 29.44 -9.80
C TYR A 81 -4.80 28.78 -9.07
N SER A 82 -5.98 28.84 -9.68
CA SER A 82 -7.09 28.01 -9.27
C SER A 82 -6.79 26.53 -9.55
N GLN A 83 -7.46 25.64 -8.80
CA GLN A 83 -7.29 24.20 -8.99
C GLN A 83 -7.59 23.75 -10.42
N TYR A 84 -8.53 24.42 -11.11
CA TYR A 84 -8.87 24.11 -12.49
C TYR A 84 -7.77 24.53 -13.46
N GLU A 85 -7.17 25.70 -13.25
CA GLU A 85 -6.04 26.16 -14.06
C GLU A 85 -4.82 25.24 -13.92
N ILE A 86 -4.52 24.77 -12.71
CA ILE A 86 -3.44 23.80 -12.47
C ILE A 86 -3.74 22.47 -13.18
N ILE A 87 -4.97 21.98 -13.05
CA ILE A 87 -5.38 20.73 -13.71
C ILE A 87 -5.25 20.85 -15.22
N ASP A 88 -5.65 21.99 -15.78
CA ASP A 88 -5.63 22.22 -17.21
C ASP A 88 -4.18 22.37 -17.72
N LYS A 89 -3.36 23.18 -17.03
CA LYS A 89 -1.92 23.44 -17.30
C LYS A 89 -1.10 22.15 -17.32
N TYR A 90 -1.26 21.31 -16.30
CA TYR A 90 -0.49 20.06 -16.16
C TYR A 90 -1.23 18.83 -16.73
N LYS A 91 -2.34 19.03 -17.45
CA LYS A 91 -3.18 17.98 -18.04
C LYS A 91 -3.56 16.86 -17.03
N ILE A 92 -3.80 17.25 -15.78
CA ILE A 92 -4.16 16.36 -14.67
C ILE A 92 -5.54 15.77 -14.93
N SER A 93 -5.75 14.52 -14.54
CA SER A 93 -6.98 13.81 -14.89
C SER A 93 -8.20 14.26 -14.09
N SER A 94 -8.00 14.70 -12.84
CA SER A 94 -9.09 15.14 -11.97
C SER A 94 -8.59 16.01 -10.82
N ARG A 95 -9.52 16.77 -10.22
CA ARG A 95 -9.29 17.51 -8.97
C ARG A 95 -8.88 16.59 -7.82
N THR A 96 -9.50 15.42 -7.73
CA THR A 96 -9.15 14.41 -6.73
C THR A 96 -7.69 13.98 -6.88
N GLN A 97 -7.18 13.91 -8.12
CA GLN A 97 -5.81 13.52 -8.36
C GLN A 97 -4.81 14.59 -7.89
N LEU A 98 -5.09 15.86 -8.17
CA LEU A 98 -4.30 16.99 -7.64
C LEU A 98 -4.33 17.03 -6.11
N LYS A 99 -5.53 16.92 -5.51
CA LYS A 99 -5.69 16.87 -4.05
C LYS A 99 -4.85 15.75 -3.43
N SER A 100 -4.91 14.54 -3.99
CA SER A 100 -4.11 13.42 -3.51
C SER A 100 -2.60 13.67 -3.57
N TRP A 101 -2.11 14.46 -4.53
CA TRP A 101 -0.70 14.84 -4.58
C TRP A 101 -0.36 15.86 -3.48
N VAL A 102 -1.21 16.87 -3.27
CA VAL A 102 -1.03 17.84 -2.18
C VAL A 102 -1.05 17.15 -0.82
N ASP A 103 -2.01 16.25 -0.57
CA ASP A 103 -2.11 15.51 0.70
C ASP A 103 -0.86 14.66 0.96
N LYS A 104 -0.30 14.02 -0.09
CA LYS A 104 0.94 13.24 0.01
C LYS A 104 2.16 14.12 0.29
N TYR A 105 2.24 15.28 -0.34
CA TYR A 105 3.30 16.25 -0.12
C TYR A 105 3.29 16.75 1.34
N ASN A 106 2.11 17.11 1.85
CA ASN A 106 1.95 17.59 3.22
C ASN A 106 2.18 16.49 4.28
N GLY A 107 1.89 15.23 3.95
CA GLY A 107 2.14 14.07 4.83
C GLY A 107 3.57 13.53 4.78
N HIS A 108 4.55 14.31 4.32
CA HIS A 108 5.97 13.92 4.15
C HIS A 108 6.17 12.61 3.37
N SER A 109 5.22 12.23 2.51
CA SER A 109 5.27 11.03 1.70
C SER A 109 5.83 11.34 0.31
N SER A 110 6.80 10.56 -0.17
CA SER A 110 7.45 10.83 -1.46
C SER A 110 6.45 10.82 -2.63
N LEU A 111 6.41 11.89 -3.43
CA LEU A 111 5.65 11.99 -4.68
C LEU A 111 6.28 11.14 -5.81
N LYS A 112 6.34 9.82 -5.65
CA LYS A 112 6.89 8.92 -6.66
C LYS A 112 6.03 8.91 -7.93
N SER A 113 6.66 8.86 -9.11
CA SER A 113 5.96 8.64 -10.38
C SER A 113 5.25 7.28 -10.34
N TYR A 114 4.06 7.20 -10.94
CA TYR A 114 3.38 5.91 -11.06
C TYR A 114 3.94 5.24 -12.32
N GLY A 115 5.08 4.59 -12.18
CA GLY A 115 5.54 3.63 -13.18
C GLY A 115 4.54 2.48 -13.20
N GLY A 116 3.89 2.23 -14.32
CA GLY A 116 2.99 1.09 -14.54
C GLY A 116 3.75 -0.24 -14.56
N GLY A 117 4.56 -0.50 -13.55
CA GLY A 117 4.98 -1.82 -13.14
C GLY A 117 4.37 -2.03 -11.78
N THR A 118 3.73 -3.17 -11.58
CA THR A 118 3.72 -3.83 -10.26
C THR A 118 5.01 -3.43 -9.56
N GLN A 119 4.93 -2.67 -8.46
CA GLN A 119 5.99 -2.79 -7.47
C GLN A 119 6.06 -4.30 -7.26
N ALA A 120 7.12 -4.93 -7.74
CA ALA A 120 7.49 -6.20 -7.19
C ALA A 120 7.56 -5.87 -5.70
N MET A 121 6.52 -6.25 -4.95
CA MET A 121 6.70 -6.52 -3.54
C MET A 121 7.97 -7.34 -3.56
N THR A 122 9.07 -6.76 -3.06
CA THR A 122 10.33 -7.46 -2.89
C THR A 122 9.90 -8.80 -2.34
N LYS A 123 10.02 -9.87 -3.14
CA LYS A 123 9.45 -11.17 -2.79
C LYS A 123 9.95 -11.40 -1.38
N GLY A 124 9.05 -11.28 -0.40
CA GLY A 124 9.45 -11.29 0.99
C GLY A 124 10.25 -12.57 1.15
N ARG A 125 11.42 -12.49 1.78
CA ARG A 125 12.25 -13.66 2.02
C ARG A 125 11.33 -14.80 2.45
N THR A 126 11.35 -15.90 1.70
CA THR A 126 10.53 -17.06 2.02
C THR A 126 11.09 -17.68 3.29
N THR A 127 10.44 -17.41 4.41
CA THR A 127 10.79 -17.98 5.72
C THR A 127 10.10 -19.34 5.88
N THR A 128 10.83 -20.35 6.36
CA THR A 128 10.24 -21.63 6.73
C THR A 128 9.46 -21.52 8.05
N TRP A 129 8.60 -22.49 8.35
CA TRP A 129 7.89 -22.53 9.63
C TRP A 129 8.86 -22.57 10.82
N GLN A 130 9.93 -23.38 10.71
CA GLN A 130 11.00 -23.44 11.69
C GLN A 130 11.70 -22.09 11.92
N GLU A 131 11.99 -21.37 10.83
CA GLU A 131 12.63 -20.05 10.91
C GLU A 131 11.71 -19.05 11.61
N ARG A 132 10.39 -19.12 11.41
CA ARG A 132 9.42 -18.28 12.13
C ARG A 132 9.40 -18.60 13.63
N ILE A 133 9.48 -19.87 14.03
CA ILE A 133 9.57 -20.27 15.44
C ILE A 133 10.85 -19.71 16.08
N ASP A 134 11.99 -19.91 15.42
CA ASP A 134 13.29 -19.41 15.92
C ASP A 134 13.28 -17.87 16.07
N ILE A 135 12.67 -17.13 15.13
CA ILE A 135 12.53 -15.67 15.20
C ILE A 135 11.69 -15.24 16.40
N VAL A 136 10.56 -15.92 16.64
CA VAL A 136 9.66 -15.59 17.75
C VAL A 136 10.34 -15.85 19.09
N LEU A 137 10.97 -17.02 19.25
CA LEU A 137 11.68 -17.37 20.48
C LEU A 137 12.83 -16.40 20.77
N TYR A 138 13.58 -16.00 19.74
CA TYR A 138 14.61 -14.98 19.87
C TYR A 138 14.03 -13.64 20.32
N CYS A 139 12.90 -13.21 19.75
CA CYS A 139 12.25 -11.96 20.14
C CYS A 139 11.80 -11.96 21.60
N LEU A 140 11.19 -13.05 22.05
CA LEU A 140 10.76 -13.22 23.44
C LEU A 140 11.95 -13.24 24.42
N ALA A 141 13.09 -13.81 24.01
CA ALA A 141 14.33 -13.82 24.79
C ALA A 141 14.93 -12.42 24.99
N HIS A 142 14.79 -11.55 23.99
CA HIS A 142 15.37 -10.20 24.00
C HIS A 142 14.33 -9.14 24.40
N ASN A 143 13.47 -9.44 25.38
CA ASN A 143 12.46 -8.51 25.91
C ASN A 143 11.57 -7.85 24.84
N GLN A 144 11.15 -8.64 23.83
CA GLN A 144 10.31 -8.15 22.73
C GLN A 144 10.95 -7.00 21.93
N GLU A 145 12.28 -6.98 21.82
CA GLU A 145 12.99 -6.05 20.94
C GLU A 145 12.82 -6.44 19.46
N TYR A 146 11.65 -6.11 18.90
CA TYR A 146 11.25 -6.44 17.52
C TYR A 146 12.19 -5.85 16.47
N GLN A 147 12.78 -4.68 16.72
CA GLN A 147 13.68 -4.02 15.77
C GLN A 147 15.01 -4.77 15.67
N LYS A 148 15.64 -5.12 16.80
CA LYS A 148 16.84 -5.97 16.82
C LYS A 148 16.60 -7.34 16.20
N THR A 149 15.43 -7.93 16.48
CA THR A 149 15.02 -9.22 15.91
C THR A 149 14.87 -9.13 14.39
N ALA A 150 14.23 -8.07 13.90
CA ALA A 150 14.04 -7.81 12.47
C ALA A 150 15.38 -7.67 11.74
N ASP A 151 16.31 -6.92 12.31
CA ASP A 151 17.64 -6.71 11.75
C ASP A 151 18.47 -8.01 11.73
N HIS A 152 18.45 -8.77 12.84
CA HIS A 152 19.19 -10.02 12.97
C HIS A 152 18.77 -11.08 11.95
N TYR A 153 17.46 -11.27 11.77
CA TYR A 153 16.90 -12.27 10.84
C TYR A 153 16.61 -11.72 9.44
N LYS A 154 16.89 -10.43 9.21
CA LYS A 154 16.59 -9.73 7.94
C LYS A 154 15.12 -9.88 7.52
N VAL A 155 14.23 -9.77 8.50
CA VAL A 155 12.77 -9.78 8.30
C VAL A 155 12.21 -8.41 8.61
N SER A 156 11.02 -8.09 8.10
CA SER A 156 10.39 -6.81 8.45
C SER A 156 9.99 -6.80 9.93
N TYR A 157 10.11 -5.63 10.57
CA TYR A 157 9.53 -5.35 11.90
C TYR A 157 8.08 -5.85 12.01
N GLN A 158 7.28 -5.58 10.99
CA GLN A 158 5.86 -5.96 10.97
C GLN A 158 5.67 -7.48 10.91
N GLN A 159 6.58 -8.22 10.27
CA GLN A 159 6.55 -9.68 10.23
C GLN A 159 6.90 -10.26 11.60
N ALA A 160 7.99 -9.78 12.22
CA ALA A 160 8.40 -10.22 13.56
C ALA A 160 7.28 -9.98 14.59
N TYR A 161 6.68 -8.79 14.59
CA TYR A 161 5.55 -8.48 15.46
C TYR A 161 4.33 -9.39 15.22
N GLN A 162 3.93 -9.59 13.96
CA GLN A 162 2.79 -10.45 13.62
C GLN A 162 3.02 -11.92 14.00
N TRP A 163 4.24 -12.43 13.86
CA TRP A 163 4.56 -13.80 14.27
C TRP A 163 4.55 -13.95 15.78
N VAL A 164 5.13 -13.01 16.53
CA VAL A 164 5.10 -13.06 18.01
C VAL A 164 3.65 -13.03 18.50
N LYS A 165 2.81 -12.14 17.96
CA LYS A 165 1.40 -12.06 18.32
C LYS A 165 0.65 -13.38 18.04
N LYS A 166 0.86 -13.99 16.87
CA LYS A 166 0.25 -15.27 16.53
C LYS A 166 0.69 -16.41 17.46
N TYR A 167 1.95 -16.38 17.87
CA TYR A 167 2.49 -17.38 18.80
C TYR A 167 1.90 -17.22 20.20
N GLU A 168 1.69 -15.99 20.66
CA GLU A 168 0.98 -15.72 21.93
C GLU A 168 -0.48 -16.19 21.88
N ASP A 169 -1.16 -16.01 20.73
CA ASP A 169 -2.57 -16.39 20.56
C ASP A 169 -2.80 -17.90 20.38
N GLY A 170 -1.86 -18.63 19.77
CA GLY A 170 -2.09 -20.03 19.35
C GLY A 170 -0.85 -20.91 19.24
N GLY A 171 0.27 -20.51 19.85
CA GLY A 171 1.49 -21.31 19.90
C GLY A 171 2.18 -21.52 18.54
N GLU A 172 2.95 -22.60 18.43
CA GLU A 172 3.75 -22.94 17.24
C GLU A 172 2.87 -23.24 16.02
N ASP A 173 1.74 -23.92 16.23
CA ASP A 173 0.79 -24.31 15.18
C ASP A 173 0.18 -23.08 14.47
N ALA A 174 -0.01 -21.97 15.19
CA ALA A 174 -0.53 -20.72 14.63
C ALA A 174 0.44 -20.01 13.66
N LEU A 175 1.72 -20.39 13.65
CA LEU A 175 2.72 -19.88 12.71
C LEU A 175 2.72 -20.61 11.36
N GLN A 176 2.01 -21.73 11.26
CA GLN A 176 1.91 -22.52 10.03
C GLN A 176 1.10 -21.76 8.97
N ASP A 177 1.60 -21.71 7.74
CA ASP A 177 1.00 -20.92 6.67
C ASP A 177 -0.20 -21.65 6.04
N GLY A 178 -1.42 -21.17 6.30
CA GLY A 178 -2.65 -21.76 5.77
C GLY A 178 -3.15 -21.16 4.45
N ARG A 179 -2.41 -20.25 3.80
CA ARG A 179 -2.89 -19.58 2.58
C ARG A 179 -2.42 -20.25 1.30
N GLY A 180 -3.38 -20.79 0.55
CA GLY A 180 -3.29 -21.02 -0.91
C GLY A 180 -2.51 -22.26 -1.33
N ARG A 181 -3.22 -23.39 -1.53
CA ARG A 181 -2.78 -24.67 -2.12
C ARG A 181 -1.62 -25.35 -1.37
N ASN A 182 -1.96 -26.46 -0.71
CA ASN A 182 -1.10 -27.52 -0.19
C ASN A 182 0.33 -27.48 -0.74
N LYS A 183 1.23 -26.84 0.01
CA LYS A 183 2.60 -27.35 0.06
C LYS A 183 2.52 -28.63 0.88
N ALA A 184 3.15 -29.71 0.42
CA ALA A 184 3.21 -30.96 1.18
C ALA A 184 3.59 -30.62 2.62
N PRO A 185 2.96 -31.24 3.65
CA PRO A 185 3.42 -31.04 5.01
C PRO A 185 4.92 -31.34 4.99
N GLU A 186 5.75 -30.33 5.28
CA GLU A 186 7.07 -30.59 5.82
C GLU A 186 6.76 -31.29 7.14
N GLU A 187 6.54 -32.61 7.07
CA GLU A 187 6.47 -33.47 8.24
C GLU A 187 7.84 -33.32 8.89
N LEU A 188 7.90 -32.47 9.92
CA LEU A 188 9.09 -32.39 10.74
C LEU A 188 9.35 -33.79 11.26
N ASN A 189 10.54 -34.30 10.94
CA ASN A 189 11.00 -35.54 11.53
C ASN A 189 10.96 -35.39 13.05
N GLU A 190 10.72 -36.48 13.77
CA GLU A 190 10.71 -36.50 15.23
C GLU A 190 11.97 -35.84 15.83
N ALA A 191 13.11 -35.96 15.14
CA ALA A 191 14.35 -35.29 15.49
C ALA A 191 14.27 -33.74 15.48
N ASP A 192 13.54 -33.14 14.53
CA ASP A 192 13.37 -31.69 14.47
C ASP A 192 12.46 -31.20 15.60
N ARG A 193 11.38 -31.95 15.90
CA ARG A 193 10.52 -31.68 17.07
C ARG A 193 11.30 -31.74 18.36
N GLN A 194 12.15 -32.75 18.52
CA GLN A 194 13.04 -32.88 19.67
C GLN A 194 14.04 -31.73 19.75
N LYS A 195 14.56 -31.26 18.62
CA LYS A 195 15.48 -30.11 18.59
C LYS A 195 14.80 -28.81 19.00
N ILE A 196 13.54 -28.60 18.59
CA ILE A 196 12.72 -27.47 19.05
C ILE A 196 12.48 -27.57 20.56
N ALA A 197 12.06 -28.74 21.04
CA ALA A 197 11.81 -28.99 22.46
C ALA A 197 13.08 -28.78 23.30
N MET A 198 14.24 -29.27 22.84
CA MET A 198 15.52 -29.05 23.50
C MET A 198 15.90 -27.57 23.54
N LYS A 199 15.71 -26.82 22.45
CA LYS A 199 15.94 -25.37 22.43
C LYS A 199 15.03 -24.64 23.41
N LYS A 200 13.73 -25.01 23.45
CA LYS A 200 12.76 -24.45 24.39
C LYS A 200 13.15 -24.73 25.85
N LEU A 201 13.54 -25.97 26.15
CA LEU A 201 13.96 -26.37 27.49
C LEU A 201 15.25 -25.66 27.93
N ALA A 202 16.19 -25.46 27.00
CA ALA A 202 17.41 -24.69 27.24
C ALA A 202 17.09 -23.22 27.53
N TYR A 203 16.17 -22.62 26.76
CA TYR A 203 15.72 -21.25 26.96
C TYR A 203 15.03 -21.05 28.32
N GLU A 204 14.09 -21.93 28.67
CA GLU A 204 13.42 -21.87 29.98
C GLU A 204 14.42 -22.05 31.13
N ASN A 205 15.42 -22.93 30.97
CA ASN A 205 16.50 -23.08 31.95
C ASN A 205 17.32 -21.82 32.12
N GLU A 206 17.69 -21.14 31.03
CA GLU A 206 18.48 -19.91 31.09
C GLU A 206 17.70 -18.78 31.78
N ARG A 207 16.42 -18.60 31.43
CA ARG A 207 15.53 -17.66 32.10
C ARG A 207 15.42 -17.94 33.60
N LEU A 208 15.17 -19.20 33.98
CA LEU A 208 15.10 -19.63 35.38
C LEU A 208 16.42 -19.44 36.12
N ARG A 209 17.57 -19.63 35.46
CA ARG A 209 18.88 -19.37 36.05
C ARG A 209 19.08 -17.88 36.34
N ALA A 210 18.69 -17.01 35.41
CA ALA A 210 18.74 -15.56 35.62
C ALA A 210 17.83 -15.11 36.77
N GLU A 211 16.60 -15.63 36.83
CA GLU A 211 15.64 -15.34 37.91
C GLU A 211 16.16 -15.83 39.27
N ASN A 212 16.69 -17.06 39.33
CA ASN A 212 17.31 -17.59 40.55
C ASN A 212 18.54 -16.80 40.99
N ALA A 213 19.35 -16.31 40.05
CA ALA A 213 20.50 -15.46 40.37
C ALA A 213 20.06 -14.12 41.00
N LEU A 214 18.98 -13.53 40.48
CA LEU A 214 18.39 -12.31 41.02
C LEU A 214 17.82 -12.53 42.42
N LEU A 215 17.09 -13.62 42.64
CA LEU A 215 16.54 -14.00 43.95
C LEU A 215 17.64 -14.22 44.99
N LYS A 216 18.74 -14.90 44.62
CA LYS A 216 19.90 -15.07 45.51
C LYS A 216 20.53 -13.73 45.89
N LYS A 217 20.63 -12.79 44.95
CA LYS A 217 21.15 -11.44 45.24
C LYS A 217 20.23 -10.66 46.17
N LEU A 218 18.91 -10.78 46.02
CA LEU A 218 17.95 -10.16 46.93
C LEU A 218 18.08 -10.73 48.35
N GLN A 219 18.15 -12.05 48.50
CA GLN A 219 18.34 -12.70 49.80
C GLN A 219 19.67 -12.28 50.46
N GLU A 220 20.74 -12.12 49.68
CA GLU A 220 22.04 -11.65 50.18
C GLU A 220 21.94 -10.22 50.73
N LEU A 221 21.20 -9.32 50.04
CA LEU A 221 20.97 -7.95 50.49
C LEU A 221 20.11 -7.89 51.76
N GLU A 222 19.07 -8.73 51.85
CA GLU A 222 18.21 -8.83 53.04
C GLU A 222 18.98 -9.37 54.25
N ARG A 223 19.87 -10.36 54.05
CA ARG A 223 20.75 -10.86 55.12
C ARG A 223 21.79 -9.85 55.60
N ARG A 224 22.24 -8.94 54.73
CA ARG A 224 23.15 -7.83 55.10
C ARG A 224 22.44 -6.68 55.81
N ARG A 225 21.11 -6.58 55.68
CA ARG A 225 20.27 -5.55 56.32
C ARG A 225 19.70 -5.97 57.67
N ARG A 226 19.77 -7.26 58.02
CA ARG A 226 19.51 -7.78 59.37
C ARG A 226 20.80 -7.87 60.15
#